data_AF-A0A1F9HM17-F1
#
_entry.id   AF-A0A1F9HM17-F1
#
_cell.length_a   1.000
_cell.length_b   1.000
_cell.length_c   1.000
_cell.angle_alpha   90.00
_cell.angle_beta   90.00
_cell.angle_gamma   90.00
#
_symmetry.space_group_name_H-M   'P 1'
#
loop_
_entity.id
_entity.type
_entity.pdbx_description
1 polymer ?
#
loop_
_entity_poly.entity_id
_entity_poly.type
_entity_poly.pdbx_seq_one_letter_code
_entity_poly.pdbx_strand_id
1 'polypeptide(L)'
;MKAVRLLILSISLVTLVGCFGRLPSTSRSTHLIRKYFNSYAKDYPESPFGKKKVTNVELLSTDEIHKHYISVQAFVTMAQTDVHKVRVTIEKGPFGWRTVCWENLGGS
;
A
#
# COMPACT_ATOMS: atom_id res chain seq x y z
N MET A 1 -23.26 -7.77 -40.55
CA MET A 1 -22.91 -8.68 -39.42
C MET A 1 -21.53 -8.46 -38.79
N LYS A 2 -20.50 -8.03 -39.53
CA LYS A 2 -19.14 -7.81 -38.98
C LYS A 2 -19.06 -6.63 -37.97
N ALA A 3 -19.79 -5.55 -38.23
CA ALA A 3 -19.83 -4.36 -37.37
C ALA A 3 -20.47 -4.62 -35.98
N VAL A 4 -21.54 -5.42 -35.94
CA VAL A 4 -22.22 -5.79 -34.67
C VAL A 4 -21.30 -6.64 -33.78
N ARG A 5 -20.51 -7.55 -34.37
CA ARG A 5 -19.53 -8.35 -33.61
C ARG A 5 -18.38 -7.50 -33.04
N LEU A 6 -17.94 -6.47 -33.76
CA LEU A 6 -16.92 -5.52 -33.30
C LEU A 6 -17.42 -4.63 -32.15
N LEU A 7 -18.69 -4.24 -32.19
CA LEU A 7 -19.32 -3.43 -31.15
C LEU A 7 -19.52 -4.22 -29.83
N ILE A 8 -19.88 -5.50 -29.92
CA ILE A 8 -20.00 -6.39 -28.75
C ILE A 8 -18.62 -6.67 -28.13
N LEU A 9 -17.57 -6.82 -28.95
CA LEU A 9 -16.21 -7.06 -28.47
C LEU A 9 -15.65 -5.83 -27.71
N SER A 10 -15.94 -4.62 -28.20
CA SER A 10 -15.48 -3.38 -27.57
C SER A 10 -16.21 -3.09 -26.26
N ILE A 11 -17.53 -3.33 -26.18
CA ILE A 11 -18.29 -3.18 -24.92
C ILE A 11 -17.82 -4.18 -23.86
N SER A 12 -17.52 -5.43 -24.27
CA SER A 12 -16.99 -6.46 -23.36
C SER A 12 -15.59 -6.14 -22.83
N LEU A 13 -14.78 -5.41 -23.60
CA LEU A 13 -13.43 -5.01 -23.17
C LEU A 13 -13.48 -3.88 -22.11
N VAL A 14 -14.49 -3.00 -22.17
CA VAL A 14 -14.64 -1.89 -21.23
C VAL A 14 -15.14 -2.35 -19.86
N THR A 15 -15.96 -3.40 -19.79
CA THR A 15 -16.47 -3.94 -18.52
C THR A 15 -15.40 -4.68 -17.69
N LEU A 16 -14.35 -5.20 -18.34
CA LEU A 16 -13.22 -5.86 -17.66
C LEU A 16 -12.28 -4.87 -16.93
N VAL A 17 -12.34 -3.57 -17.27
CA VAL A 17 -11.55 -2.53 -16.60
C VAL A 17 -12.26 -1.97 -15.36
N GLY A 18 -13.49 -2.41 -15.06
CA GLY A 18 -14.34 -1.87 -13.99
C GLY A 18 -14.01 -2.32 -12.57
N CYS A 19 -13.17 -3.35 -12.38
CA CYS A 19 -12.83 -3.90 -11.06
C CYS A 19 -11.56 -3.30 -10.44
N PHE A 20 -11.24 -2.03 -10.69
CA PHE A 20 -10.22 -1.33 -9.91
C PHE A 20 -10.77 -1.06 -8.51
N GLY A 21 -10.42 -1.95 -7.58
CA GLY A 21 -10.84 -1.92 -6.18
C GLY A 21 -10.74 -0.53 -5.55
N ARG A 22 -11.76 -0.18 -4.76
CA ARG A 22 -11.82 1.01 -3.91
C ARG A 22 -10.64 1.06 -2.93
N LEU A 23 -10.13 -0.12 -2.56
CA LEU A 23 -8.96 -0.32 -1.73
C LEU A 23 -7.82 -0.97 -2.56
N PRO A 24 -6.55 -0.68 -2.25
CA PRO A 24 -5.43 -1.41 -2.81
C PRO A 24 -5.43 -2.86 -2.30
N SER A 25 -4.86 -3.77 -3.09
CA SER A 25 -4.65 -5.15 -2.65
C SER A 25 -3.60 -5.21 -1.54
N THR A 26 -3.64 -6.28 -0.73
CA THR A 26 -2.64 -6.58 0.31
C THR A 26 -1.21 -6.46 -0.23
N SER A 27 -0.92 -7.11 -1.36
CA SER A 27 0.39 -7.04 -2.02
C SER A 27 0.80 -5.61 -2.37
N ARG A 28 -0.15 -4.80 -2.87
CA ARG A 28 0.11 -3.39 -3.19
C ARG A 28 0.39 -2.58 -1.93
N SER A 29 -0.38 -2.75 -0.86
CA SER A 29 -0.16 -2.09 0.43
C SER A 29 1.19 -2.46 1.03
N THR A 30 1.54 -3.76 1.05
CA THR A 30 2.85 -4.26 1.48
C THR A 30 3.99 -3.62 0.68
N HIS A 31 3.87 -3.56 -0.65
CA HIS A 31 4.87 -2.94 -1.50
C HIS A 31 5.03 -1.43 -1.20
N LEU A 32 3.92 -0.70 -1.05
CA LEU A 32 3.94 0.73 -0.75
C LEU A 32 4.59 1.02 0.60
N ILE A 33 4.21 0.26 1.63
CA ILE A 33 4.76 0.39 2.99
C ILE A 33 6.26 0.08 2.99
N ARG A 34 6.68 -1.04 2.39
CA ARG A 34 8.10 -1.40 2.30
C ARG A 34 8.90 -0.33 1.54
N LYS A 35 8.38 0.14 0.40
CA LYS A 35 9.04 1.20 -0.40
C LYS A 35 9.18 2.49 0.41
N TYR A 36 8.13 2.87 1.13
CA TYR A 36 8.14 4.04 1.99
C TYR A 36 9.20 3.94 3.09
N PHE A 37 9.20 2.87 3.88
CA PHE A 37 10.17 2.72 4.96
C PHE A 37 11.62 2.59 4.47
N ASN A 38 11.85 1.99 3.29
CA ASN A 38 13.17 1.98 2.66
C ASN A 38 13.65 3.37 2.20
N SER A 39 12.73 4.26 1.84
CA SER A 39 13.05 5.66 1.55
C SER A 39 13.29 6.44 2.84
N TYR A 40 12.36 6.31 3.79
CA TYR A 40 12.43 6.93 5.11
C TYR A 40 13.74 6.58 5.84
N ALA A 41 14.21 5.33 5.74
CA ALA A 41 15.48 4.88 6.29
C ALA A 41 16.69 5.67 5.77
N LYS A 42 16.65 6.14 4.51
CA LYS A 42 17.72 6.93 3.90
C LYS A 42 17.68 8.37 4.40
N ASP A 43 16.48 8.92 4.56
CA ASP A 43 16.27 10.30 4.99
C ASP A 43 16.51 10.45 6.50
N TYR A 44 16.27 9.38 7.28
CA TYR A 44 16.43 9.34 8.74
C TYR A 44 17.28 8.13 9.19
N PRO A 45 18.61 8.16 8.96
CA PRO A 45 19.50 7.04 9.29
C PRO A 45 19.50 6.67 10.78
N GLU A 46 19.27 7.64 11.66
CA GLU A 46 19.25 7.42 13.12
C GLU A 46 17.96 6.79 13.65
N SER A 47 16.92 6.72 12.82
CA SER A 47 15.66 6.07 13.19
C SER A 47 15.83 4.55 13.30
N PRO A 48 14.92 3.83 14.00
CA PRO A 48 14.95 2.37 14.05
C PRO A 48 14.99 1.73 12.65
N PHE A 49 14.24 2.32 11.71
CA PHE A 49 14.17 1.89 10.31
C PHE A 49 15.41 2.25 9.48
N GLY A 50 16.16 3.29 9.87
CA GLY A 50 17.41 3.70 9.24
C GLY A 50 18.58 2.79 9.61
N LYS A 51 18.62 2.38 10.88
CA LYS A 51 19.68 1.51 11.44
C LYS A 51 19.61 0.08 10.92
N LYS A 52 18.41 -0.42 10.63
CA LYS A 52 18.18 -1.81 10.25
C LYS A 52 17.28 -1.88 9.02
N LYS A 53 17.67 -2.72 8.05
CA LYS A 53 16.90 -2.91 6.82
C LYS A 53 15.55 -3.59 7.14
N VAL A 54 14.48 -3.07 6.54
CA VAL A 54 13.15 -3.70 6.58
C VAL A 54 13.19 -5.03 5.80
N THR A 55 12.85 -6.13 6.48
CA THR A 55 12.85 -7.49 5.92
C THR A 55 11.43 -7.93 5.57
N ASN A 56 10.46 -7.71 6.45
CA ASN A 56 9.07 -8.12 6.25
C ASN A 56 8.08 -7.01 6.60
N VAL A 57 6.91 -7.06 5.95
CA VAL A 57 5.77 -6.21 6.27
C VAL A 57 4.52 -7.09 6.27
N GLU A 58 3.92 -7.26 7.43
CA GLU A 58 2.71 -8.04 7.64
C GLU A 58 1.54 -7.11 7.92
N LEU A 59 0.48 -7.19 7.13
CA LEU A 59 -0.69 -6.33 7.30
C LEU A 59 -1.64 -6.94 8.33
N LEU A 60 -2.13 -6.10 9.25
CA LEU A 60 -3.06 -6.48 10.30
C LEU A 60 -4.49 -6.07 9.95
N SER A 61 -4.67 -4.83 9.53
CA SER A 61 -5.96 -4.31 9.08
C SER A 61 -5.78 -3.29 7.97
N THR A 62 -6.82 -3.12 7.15
CA THR A 62 -6.90 -2.07 6.14
C THR A 62 -8.30 -1.48 6.22
N ASP A 63 -8.37 -0.23 6.64
CA ASP A 63 -9.61 0.47 6.93
C ASP A 63 -9.69 1.72 6.05
N GLU A 64 -10.85 1.95 5.42
CA GLU A 64 -11.07 3.20 4.68
C GLU A 64 -11.42 4.32 5.68
N ILE A 65 -10.57 5.34 5.75
CA ILE A 65 -10.83 6.52 6.60
C ILE A 65 -11.73 7.49 5.84
N HIS A 66 -11.44 7.70 4.56
CA HIS A 66 -12.18 8.59 3.67
C HIS A 66 -12.04 8.12 2.22
N LYS A 67 -12.84 8.69 1.30
CA LYS A 67 -12.65 8.46 -0.13
C LYS A 67 -11.20 8.79 -0.51
N HIS A 68 -10.50 7.82 -1.12
CA HIS A 68 -9.09 7.91 -1.48
C HIS A 68 -8.08 7.89 -0.33
N TYR A 69 -8.50 7.73 0.93
CA TYR A 69 -7.61 7.60 2.08
C TYR A 69 -7.91 6.34 2.88
N ILE A 70 -6.88 5.54 3.09
CA ILE A 70 -6.97 4.32 3.88
C ILE A 70 -5.93 4.34 4.99
N SER A 71 -6.25 3.72 6.10
CA SER A 71 -5.34 3.40 7.19
C SER A 71 -4.98 1.93 7.10
N VAL A 72 -3.69 1.63 7.06
CA VAL A 72 -3.18 0.26 7.11
C VAL A 72 -2.39 0.08 8.39
N GLN A 73 -2.84 -0.83 9.25
CA GLN A 73 -2.04 -1.28 10.39
C GLN A 73 -1.15 -2.43 9.95
N ALA A 74 0.13 -2.37 10.29
CA ALA A 74 1.08 -3.40 9.88
C ALA A 74 2.17 -3.63 10.95
N PHE A 75 2.70 -4.84 10.98
CA PHE A 75 3.99 -5.12 11.59
C PHE A 75 5.09 -4.96 10.55
N VAL A 76 6.10 -4.15 10.88
CA VAL A 76 7.30 -3.97 10.07
C VAL A 76 8.44 -4.68 10.80
N THR A 77 8.89 -5.80 10.24
CA THR A 77 10.03 -6.55 10.75
C THR A 77 11.30 -6.04 10.10
N MET A 78 12.32 -5.81 10.92
CA MET A 78 13.64 -5.40 10.48
C MET A 78 14.63 -6.55 10.64
N ALA A 79 15.85 -6.38 10.12
CA ALA A 79 16.94 -7.32 10.39
C ALA A 79 17.14 -7.48 11.91
N GLN A 80 17.50 -8.68 12.36
CA GLN A 80 17.71 -9.00 13.80
C GLN A 80 16.45 -8.99 14.66
N THR A 81 15.29 -9.38 14.11
CA THR A 81 14.04 -9.66 14.84
C THR A 81 13.31 -8.48 15.47
N ASP A 82 13.77 -7.24 15.29
CA ASP A 82 13.02 -6.06 15.73
C ASP A 82 11.70 -5.94 14.94
N VAL A 83 10.58 -5.84 15.66
CA VAL A 83 9.24 -5.68 15.07
C VAL A 83 8.63 -4.38 15.57
N HIS A 84 8.14 -3.57 14.65
CA HIS A 84 7.40 -2.35 14.97
C HIS A 84 5.97 -2.43 14.45
N LYS A 85 5.00 -2.19 15.35
CA LYS A 85 3.62 -1.99 14.96
C LYS A 85 3.43 -0.54 14.52
N VAL A 86 2.97 -0.36 13.29
CA VAL A 86 2.78 0.97 12.70
C VAL A 86 1.37 1.11 12.12
N ARG A 87 0.89 2.34 12.08
CA ARG A 87 -0.24 2.75 11.23
C ARG A 87 0.33 3.54 10.07
N VAL A 88 -0.09 3.21 8.86
CA VAL A 88 0.33 3.90 7.64
C VAL A 88 -0.90 4.42 6.93
N THR A 89 -0.91 5.71 6.63
CA THR A 89 -1.95 6.31 5.80
C THR A 89 -1.51 6.26 4.34
N ILE A 90 -2.38 5.70 3.50
CA ILE A 90 -2.17 5.59 2.05
C ILE A 90 -3.26 6.38 1.33
N GLU A 91 -2.85 7.21 0.38
CA GLU A 91 -3.70 8.06 -0.44
C GLU A 91 -3.75 7.56 -1.89
N LYS A 92 -4.93 7.58 -2.53
CA LYS A 92 -5.09 7.37 -3.98
C LYS A 92 -4.96 8.71 -4.71
N GLY A 93 -3.78 8.98 -5.26
CA GLY A 93 -3.53 10.12 -6.14
C GLY A 93 -3.85 9.82 -7.62
N PRO A 94 -3.64 10.81 -8.52
CA PRO A 94 -3.86 10.64 -9.96
C PRO A 94 -2.93 9.58 -10.59
N PHE A 95 -1.77 9.33 -9.98
CA PHE A 95 -0.79 8.32 -10.41
C PHE A 95 -0.84 7.03 -9.58
N GLY A 96 -1.96 6.79 -8.89
CA GLY A 96 -2.17 5.61 -8.05
C GLY A 96 -1.90 5.85 -6.57
N TRP A 97 -1.82 4.75 -5.83
CA TRP A 97 -1.68 4.76 -4.38
C TRP A 97 -0.26 5.12 -3.92
N ARG A 98 -0.16 5.97 -2.89
CA ARG A 98 1.10 6.37 -2.25
C ARG A 98 0.94 6.49 -0.73
N THR A 99 1.99 6.16 0.01
CA THR A 99 2.05 6.44 1.45
C THR A 99 2.25 7.93 1.69
N VAL A 100 1.47 8.52 2.60
CA VAL A 100 1.55 9.96 2.92
C VAL A 100 2.08 10.24 4.32
N CYS A 101 1.73 9.41 5.29
CA CYS A 101 2.26 9.50 6.66
C CYS A 101 2.22 8.13 7.35
N TRP A 102 2.91 8.06 8.49
CA TRP A 102 2.88 6.89 9.37
C TRP A 102 2.98 7.32 10.83
N GLU A 103 2.49 6.45 11.71
CA GLU A 103 2.52 6.61 13.16
C GLU A 103 3.06 5.32 13.77
N ASN A 104 3.93 5.45 14.78
CA ASN A 104 4.29 4.33 15.63
C ASN A 104 3.14 4.06 16.60
N LEU A 105 2.54 2.86 16.54
CA LEU A 105 1.44 2.51 17.44
C LEU A 105 1.90 1.97 18.79
N GLY A 106 3.21 1.86 19.00
CA GLY A 106 3.76 1.17 20.15
C GLY A 106 3.56 -0.35 20.02
N GLY A 107 4.50 -1.09 20.61
CA GLY A 107 4.54 -2.53 20.59
C GLY A 107 5.84 -2.96 21.24
N SER A 108 5.74 -3.32 22.51
CA SER A 108 6.74 -4.01 23.31
C SER A 108 6.96 -5.43 22.80
#